data_AF-A0A3D4WJN1-F1
#
_entry.id   AF-A0A3D4WJN1-F1
#
_cell.length_a   1.000
_cell.length_b   1.000
_cell.length_c   1.000
_cell.angle_alpha   90.00
_cell.angle_beta   90.00
_cell.angle_gamma   90.00
#
_symmetry.space_group_name_H-M   'P 1'
#
loop_
_entity.id
_entity.type
_entity.pdbx_description
1 polymer ?
#
loop_
_entity_poly.entity_id
_entity_poly.type
_entity_poly.pdbx_seq_one_letter_code
_entity_poly.pdbx_strand_id
1 'polypeptide(L)'
;MPSVLRHACTWIGYAIWVLFIADYLVRLALADRWRAFVRRNWFDLPILALPMLRPLRLLRVLVALRVLGRGGARFARGRVVASIAAAVAAGGAVAALAMLDAERSNAAANIRDYGDALWWAMSTITTVGYGDRYPTTTEGRLVAAALMVAGIAMLGVITASLASWFVERVSEVSRAEQAVEVKLDALISEVEKLRTRIDHRQHDE
;
A
#
# COMPACT_ATOMS: atom_id res chain seq x y z
N MET A 1 -17.22 -33.87 0.16
CA MET A 1 -17.33 -32.40 0.30
C MET A 1 -18.38 -31.87 -0.66
N PRO A 2 -19.36 -31.06 -0.21
CA PRO A 2 -20.51 -30.67 -1.04
C PRO A 2 -20.04 -29.82 -2.21
N SER A 3 -20.47 -30.17 -3.42
CA SER A 3 -20.17 -29.45 -4.67
C SER A 3 -20.45 -27.94 -4.58
N VAL A 4 -21.39 -27.56 -3.73
CA VAL A 4 -21.82 -26.17 -3.45
C VAL A 4 -20.66 -25.27 -3.00
N LEU A 5 -19.73 -25.75 -2.18
CA LEU A 5 -18.58 -24.96 -1.70
C LEU A 5 -17.51 -24.76 -2.80
N ARG A 6 -17.35 -25.75 -3.67
CA ARG A 6 -16.47 -25.64 -4.86
C ARG A 6 -17.05 -24.64 -5.86
N HIS A 7 -18.36 -24.67 -6.07
CA HIS A 7 -19.05 -23.72 -6.91
C HIS A 7 -18.98 -22.32 -6.31
N ALA A 8 -19.23 -22.13 -5.01
CA ALA A 8 -19.12 -20.81 -4.37
C ALA A 8 -17.71 -20.20 -4.53
N CYS A 9 -16.65 -20.99 -4.34
CA CYS A 9 -15.27 -20.51 -4.47
C CYS A 9 -14.90 -20.16 -5.93
N THR A 10 -15.44 -20.90 -6.91
CA THR A 10 -15.28 -20.56 -8.33
C THR A 10 -16.12 -19.35 -8.74
N TRP A 11 -17.36 -19.24 -8.27
CA TRP A 11 -18.24 -18.09 -8.49
C TRP A 11 -17.67 -16.81 -7.88
N ILE A 12 -17.05 -16.88 -6.70
CA ILE A 12 -16.33 -15.74 -6.11
C ILE A 12 -15.10 -15.39 -6.96
N GLY A 13 -14.38 -16.38 -7.47
CA GLY A 13 -13.29 -16.16 -8.43
C GLY A 13 -13.77 -15.47 -9.72
N TYR A 14 -14.91 -15.90 -10.27
CA TYR A 14 -15.54 -15.28 -11.43
C TYR A 14 -16.09 -13.88 -11.12
N ALA A 15 -16.64 -13.65 -9.93
CA ALA A 15 -17.13 -12.34 -9.51
C ALA A 15 -15.97 -11.35 -9.41
N ILE A 16 -14.83 -11.75 -8.82
CA ILE A 16 -13.61 -10.94 -8.78
C ILE A 16 -13.05 -10.72 -10.19
N TRP A 17 -13.15 -11.72 -11.07
CA TRP A 17 -12.73 -11.61 -12.47
C TRP A 17 -13.58 -10.63 -13.27
N VAL A 18 -14.91 -10.69 -13.14
CA VAL A 18 -15.85 -9.76 -13.77
C VAL A 18 -15.69 -8.35 -13.20
N LEU A 19 -15.44 -8.21 -11.91
CA LEU A 19 -15.15 -6.91 -11.28
C LEU A 19 -13.84 -6.29 -11.83
N PHE A 20 -12.81 -7.12 -12.08
CA PHE A 20 -11.56 -6.69 -12.72
C PHE A 20 -11.73 -6.34 -14.19
N ILE A 21 -12.58 -7.07 -14.92
CA ILE A 21 -12.96 -6.72 -16.30
C ILE A 21 -13.75 -5.41 -16.33
N ALA A 22 -14.68 -5.23 -15.40
CA ALA A 22 -15.44 -4.00 -15.27
C ALA A 22 -14.53 -2.81 -14.92
N ASP A 23 -13.58 -2.97 -13.98
CA ASP A 23 -12.56 -1.96 -13.67
C ASP A 23 -11.68 -1.65 -14.90
N TYR A 24 -11.30 -2.66 -15.67
CA TYR A 24 -10.55 -2.50 -16.92
C TYR A 24 -11.36 -1.77 -18.00
N LEU A 25 -12.64 -2.09 -18.18
CA LEU A 25 -13.54 -1.48 -19.16
C LEU A 25 -13.90 -0.04 -18.79
N VAL A 26 -14.11 0.25 -17.50
CA VAL A 26 -14.31 1.62 -17.00
C VAL A 26 -13.02 2.44 -17.22
N ARG A 27 -11.84 1.87 -16.97
CA ARG A 27 -10.55 2.50 -17.29
C ARG A 27 -10.32 2.70 -18.80
N LEU A 28 -10.86 1.82 -19.65
CA LEU A 28 -10.79 1.94 -21.10
C LEU A 28 -11.74 3.02 -21.62
N ALA A 29 -12.92 3.15 -21.02
CA ALA A 29 -13.93 4.15 -21.38
C ALA A 29 -13.57 5.57 -20.93
N LEU A 30 -12.84 5.72 -19.81
CA LEU A 30 -12.35 7.01 -19.30
C LEU A 30 -11.02 7.46 -19.95
N ALA A 31 -10.43 6.66 -20.83
CA ALA A 31 -9.19 7.00 -21.54
C ALA A 31 -9.51 7.54 -22.96
N ASP A 32 -9.52 8.87 -23.11
CA ASP A 32 -9.85 9.61 -24.35
C ASP A 32 -9.06 9.24 -25.63
N ARG A 33 -8.02 8.37 -25.57
CA ARG A 33 -7.20 7.99 -26.75
C ARG A 33 -6.76 6.51 -26.77
N TRP A 34 -7.74 5.63 -26.97
CA TRP A 34 -7.60 4.15 -26.98
C TRP A 34 -6.57 3.56 -27.96
N ARG A 35 -6.27 4.22 -29.09
CA ARG A 35 -5.44 3.63 -30.17
C ARG A 35 -3.92 3.69 -29.94
N ALA A 36 -3.44 4.58 -29.06
CA ALA A 36 -2.02 4.73 -28.76
C ALA A 36 -1.55 3.81 -27.61
N PHE A 37 -2.47 3.47 -26.70
CA PHE A 37 -2.22 2.61 -25.54
C PHE A 37 -2.09 1.13 -25.94
N VAL A 38 -2.96 0.64 -26.84
CA VAL A 38 -2.97 -0.77 -27.29
C VAL A 38 -1.74 -1.13 -28.13
N ARG A 39 -1.20 -0.19 -28.91
CA ARG A 39 -0.07 -0.46 -29.82
C ARG A 39 1.27 -0.62 -29.10
N ARG A 40 1.40 -0.11 -27.86
CA ARG A 40 2.65 -0.19 -27.07
C ARG A 40 2.64 -1.35 -26.07
N ASN A 41 1.51 -2.06 -25.93
CA ASN A 41 1.27 -2.98 -24.82
C ASN A 41 0.72 -4.35 -25.28
N TRP A 42 1.27 -4.89 -26.37
CA TRP A 42 0.90 -6.20 -26.93
C TRP A 42 1.20 -7.39 -25.98
N PHE A 43 2.07 -7.23 -24.99
CA PHE A 43 2.42 -8.30 -24.03
C PHE A 43 1.35 -8.57 -22.96
N ASP A 44 0.42 -7.66 -22.72
CA ASP A 44 -0.65 -7.87 -21.72
C ASP A 44 -1.79 -8.75 -22.26
N LEU A 45 -1.91 -8.89 -23.58
CA LEU A 45 -2.94 -9.71 -24.24
C LEU A 45 -2.69 -11.23 -24.14
N PRO A 46 -1.48 -11.75 -24.36
CA PRO A 46 -1.15 -13.17 -24.11
C PRO A 46 -1.26 -13.56 -22.62
N ILE A 47 -1.06 -12.59 -21.71
CA ILE A 47 -1.11 -12.76 -20.26
C ILE A 47 -2.56 -12.92 -19.73
N LEU A 48 -3.54 -12.37 -20.45
CA LEU A 48 -4.96 -12.59 -20.18
C LEU A 48 -5.42 -14.02 -20.56
N ALA A 49 -4.65 -14.71 -21.41
CA ALA A 49 -5.04 -15.97 -22.04
C ALA A 49 -4.55 -17.25 -21.33
N LEU A 50 -3.79 -17.17 -20.23
CA LEU A 50 -3.28 -18.38 -19.54
C LEU A 50 -3.83 -18.57 -18.11
N PRO A 51 -5.07 -19.09 -17.98
CA PRO A 51 -5.61 -19.69 -16.76
C PRO A 51 -4.83 -20.92 -16.25
N MET A 52 -3.90 -21.48 -17.04
CA MET A 52 -3.36 -22.82 -16.83
C MET A 52 -2.14 -22.90 -15.89
N LEU A 53 -1.49 -21.77 -15.55
CA LEU A 53 -0.24 -21.79 -14.78
C LEU A 53 -0.47 -21.35 -13.32
N ARG A 54 -0.99 -22.30 -12.51
CA ARG A 54 -1.20 -22.18 -11.05
C ARG A 54 0.00 -21.65 -10.23
N PRO A 55 1.29 -21.96 -10.55
CA PRO A 55 2.40 -21.45 -9.74
C PRO A 55 2.79 -19.99 -10.02
N LEU A 56 2.32 -19.37 -11.10
CA LEU A 56 2.70 -18.00 -11.51
C LEU A 56 1.85 -16.88 -10.86
N ARG A 57 1.01 -17.22 -9.87
CA ARG A 57 0.15 -16.26 -9.15
C ARG A 57 0.96 -15.15 -8.45
N LEU A 58 2.18 -15.46 -8.02
CA LEU A 58 3.13 -14.51 -7.41
C LEU A 58 3.54 -13.38 -8.37
N LEU A 59 3.66 -13.70 -9.66
CA LEU A 59 3.99 -12.73 -10.70
C LEU A 59 2.88 -11.68 -10.88
N ARG A 60 1.61 -12.06 -10.63
CA ARG A 60 0.44 -11.15 -10.73
C ARG A 60 0.46 -10.05 -9.67
N VAL A 61 0.93 -10.37 -8.47
CA VAL A 61 1.07 -9.38 -7.37
C VAL A 61 2.17 -8.36 -7.70
N LEU A 62 3.28 -8.80 -8.29
CA LEU A 62 4.35 -7.94 -8.80
C LEU A 62 3.87 -6.98 -9.91
N VAL A 63 3.00 -7.46 -10.80
CA VAL A 63 2.40 -6.63 -11.87
C VAL A 63 1.39 -5.63 -11.29
N ALA A 64 0.54 -6.04 -10.34
CA ALA A 64 -0.35 -5.12 -9.63
C ALA A 64 0.42 -4.00 -8.90
N LEU A 65 1.55 -4.35 -8.28
CA LEU A 65 2.47 -3.37 -7.67
C LEU A 65 3.03 -2.38 -8.71
N ARG A 66 3.43 -2.85 -9.90
CA ARG A 66 3.99 -1.99 -10.95
C ARG A 66 2.95 -1.06 -11.61
N VAL A 67 1.70 -1.49 -11.71
CA VAL A 67 0.60 -0.69 -12.28
C VAL A 67 0.20 0.44 -11.33
N LEU A 68 0.30 0.21 -10.02
CA LEU A 68 -0.02 1.21 -9.01
C LEU A 68 0.98 2.39 -8.97
N GLY A 69 2.23 2.15 -9.37
CA GLY A 69 3.32 3.12 -9.34
C GLY A 69 3.31 4.18 -10.44
N ARG A 70 2.30 4.23 -11.32
CA ARG A 70 2.29 5.16 -12.48
C ARG A 70 1.25 6.27 -12.45
N GLY A 71 0.51 6.46 -11.34
CA GLY A 71 -0.55 7.47 -11.26
C GLY A 71 -0.39 8.49 -10.13
N GLY A 72 0.05 9.72 -10.47
CA GLY A 72 -0.43 10.96 -9.85
C GLY A 72 0.36 11.52 -8.65
N ALA A 73 1.24 12.48 -8.92
CA ALA A 73 2.24 13.05 -8.02
C ALA A 73 1.77 14.11 -6.99
N ARG A 74 0.50 14.16 -6.54
CA ARG A 74 0.06 15.23 -5.59
C ARG A 74 -0.73 14.79 -4.36
N PHE A 75 -1.03 13.49 -4.22
CA PHE A 75 -1.66 12.86 -3.04
C PHE A 75 -0.98 11.51 -2.69
N ALA A 76 0.35 11.45 -2.85
CA ALA A 76 1.08 10.19 -3.01
C ALA A 76 1.30 9.39 -1.70
N ARG A 77 1.57 10.04 -0.55
CA ARG A 77 2.00 9.33 0.68
C ARG A 77 0.93 8.43 1.30
N GLY A 78 -0.28 8.95 1.54
CA GLY A 78 -1.39 8.15 2.09
C GLY A 78 -1.81 7.00 1.17
N ARG A 79 -1.73 7.22 -0.15
CA ARG A 79 -2.00 6.20 -1.17
C ARG A 79 -0.93 5.10 -1.19
N VAL A 80 0.34 5.43 -0.94
CA VAL A 80 1.43 4.44 -0.84
C VAL A 80 1.24 3.56 0.39
N VAL A 81 0.99 4.11 1.57
CA VAL A 81 0.76 3.31 2.79
C VAL A 81 -0.46 2.41 2.62
N ALA A 82 -1.58 2.94 2.10
CA ALA A 82 -2.78 2.16 1.83
C ALA A 82 -2.53 1.03 0.82
N SER A 83 -1.71 1.29 -0.21
CA SER A 83 -1.38 0.27 -1.20
C SER A 83 -0.53 -0.87 -0.66
N ILE A 84 0.44 -0.55 0.20
CA ILE A 84 1.30 -1.56 0.81
C ILE A 84 0.49 -2.37 1.83
N ALA A 85 -0.39 -1.72 2.60
CA ALA A 85 -1.33 -2.40 3.48
C ALA A 85 -2.22 -3.39 2.71
N ALA A 86 -2.79 -2.95 1.58
CA ALA A 86 -3.61 -3.80 0.73
C ALA A 86 -2.81 -4.96 0.11
N ALA A 87 -1.58 -4.71 -0.31
CA ALA A 87 -0.69 -5.74 -0.87
C ALA A 87 -0.28 -6.77 0.19
N VAL A 88 0.00 -6.35 1.43
CA VAL A 88 0.32 -7.23 2.55
C VAL A 88 -0.89 -8.04 3.00
N ALA A 89 -2.09 -7.44 3.04
CA ALA A 89 -3.33 -8.16 3.35
C ALA A 89 -3.66 -9.21 2.27
N ALA A 90 -3.55 -8.85 0.99
CA ALA A 90 -3.72 -9.78 -0.12
C ALA A 90 -2.64 -10.89 -0.10
N GLY A 91 -1.38 -10.52 0.18
CA GLY A 91 -0.27 -11.45 0.36
C GLY A 91 -0.50 -12.42 1.52
N GLY A 92 -1.05 -11.94 2.64
CA GLY A 92 -1.45 -12.73 3.79
C GLY A 92 -2.55 -13.74 3.49
N ALA A 93 -3.59 -13.32 2.76
CA ALA A 93 -4.66 -14.22 2.32
C ALA A 93 -4.12 -15.29 1.35
N VAL A 94 -3.15 -14.94 0.50
CA VAL A 94 -2.46 -15.89 -0.38
C VAL A 94 -1.57 -16.84 0.43
N ALA A 95 -0.81 -16.33 1.41
CA ALA A 95 0.02 -17.12 2.30
C ALA A 95 -0.82 -18.11 3.12
N ALA A 96 -2.00 -17.70 3.59
CA ALA A 96 -2.95 -18.58 4.27
C ALA A 96 -3.41 -19.75 3.37
N LEU A 97 -3.70 -19.49 2.09
CA LEU A 97 -4.06 -20.56 1.15
C LEU A 97 -2.87 -21.47 0.84
N ALA A 98 -1.67 -20.91 0.63
CA ALA A 98 -0.46 -21.68 0.39
C ALA A 98 -0.09 -22.55 1.60
N MET A 99 -0.27 -22.00 2.80
CA MET A 99 -0.06 -22.70 4.06
C MET A 99 -1.03 -23.86 4.24
N LEU A 100 -2.32 -23.64 3.96
CA LEU A 100 -3.32 -24.69 4.04
C LEU A 100 -3.05 -25.82 3.03
N ASP A 101 -2.55 -25.50 1.84
CA ASP A 101 -2.18 -26.49 0.83
C ASP A 101 -0.92 -27.28 1.24
N ALA A 102 0.11 -26.59 1.75
CA ALA A 102 1.35 -27.19 2.23
C ALA A 102 1.14 -28.10 3.46
N GLU A 103 0.29 -27.69 4.41
CA GLU A 103 0.06 -28.41 5.65
C GLU A 103 -1.03 -29.50 5.52
N ARG A 104 -1.88 -29.47 4.48
CA ARG A 104 -3.02 -30.41 4.34
C ARG A 104 -2.64 -31.87 4.25
N SER A 105 -1.45 -32.15 3.74
CA SER A 105 -0.93 -33.51 3.54
C SER A 105 -0.28 -34.09 4.80
N ASN A 106 -0.06 -33.28 5.85
CA ASN A 106 0.61 -33.69 7.06
C ASN A 106 -0.38 -34.04 8.18
N ALA A 107 -0.30 -35.24 8.73
CA ALA A 107 -1.14 -35.68 9.85
C ALA A 107 -0.87 -34.90 11.15
N ALA A 108 0.33 -34.35 11.31
CA ALA A 108 0.71 -33.51 12.45
C ALA A 108 0.35 -32.02 12.28
N ALA A 109 -0.31 -31.65 11.17
CA ALA A 109 -0.67 -30.27 10.90
C ALA A 109 -1.69 -29.73 11.90
N ASN A 110 -1.37 -28.58 12.47
CA ASN A 110 -2.24 -27.83 13.36
C ASN A 110 -3.10 -26.78 12.60
N ILE A 111 -2.85 -26.56 11.32
CA ILE A 111 -3.65 -25.66 10.46
C ILE A 111 -4.55 -26.53 9.59
N ARG A 112 -5.85 -26.63 9.93
CA ARG A 112 -6.78 -27.59 9.30
C ARG A 112 -7.80 -26.93 8.39
N ASP A 113 -8.24 -25.73 8.76
CA ASP A 113 -9.23 -24.98 8.02
C ASP A 113 -8.70 -23.62 7.56
N TYR A 114 -9.40 -23.01 6.59
CA TYR A 114 -9.03 -21.69 6.08
C TYR A 114 -9.05 -20.60 7.17
N GLY A 115 -9.99 -20.70 8.12
CA GLY A 115 -10.07 -19.78 9.26
C GLY A 115 -8.80 -19.80 10.11
N ASP A 116 -8.26 -21.00 10.35
CA ASP A 116 -7.01 -21.19 11.11
C ASP A 116 -5.80 -20.61 10.37
N ALA A 117 -5.75 -20.83 9.05
CA ALA A 117 -4.69 -20.30 8.21
C ALA A 117 -4.74 -18.76 8.13
N LEU A 118 -5.94 -18.18 8.09
CA LEU A 118 -6.13 -16.72 8.10
C LEU A 118 -5.76 -16.14 9.46
N TRP A 119 -6.17 -16.79 10.56
CA TRP A 119 -5.78 -16.41 11.91
C TRP A 119 -4.25 -16.41 12.09
N TRP A 120 -3.59 -17.47 11.64
CA TRP A 120 -2.13 -17.56 11.61
C TRP A 120 -1.49 -16.44 10.78
N ALA A 121 -2.03 -16.18 9.58
CA ALA A 121 -1.50 -15.14 8.71
C ALA A 121 -1.64 -13.75 9.35
N MET A 122 -2.80 -13.45 9.96
CA MET A 122 -3.02 -12.20 10.68
C MET A 122 -2.05 -12.04 11.85
N SER A 123 -1.95 -13.04 12.73
CA SER A 123 -1.08 -12.97 13.91
C SER A 123 0.40 -12.89 13.54
N THR A 124 0.80 -13.47 12.41
CA THR A 124 2.17 -13.39 11.88
C THR A 124 2.47 -12.03 11.26
N ILE A 125 1.58 -11.49 10.43
CA ILE A 125 1.75 -10.17 9.79
C ILE A 125 1.81 -9.05 10.82
N THR A 126 0.96 -9.11 11.85
CA THR A 126 0.97 -8.14 12.95
C THR A 126 2.09 -8.40 13.95
N THR A 127 2.95 -9.39 13.71
CA THR A 127 4.08 -9.78 14.57
C THR A 127 3.67 -10.16 16.01
N VAL A 128 2.41 -10.53 16.22
CA VAL A 128 1.90 -10.97 17.54
C VAL A 128 2.37 -12.40 17.82
N GLY A 129 2.20 -13.29 16.84
CA GLY A 129 2.77 -14.64 16.86
C GLY A 129 2.44 -15.45 18.11
N TYR A 130 1.15 -15.64 18.42
CA TYR A 130 0.70 -16.43 19.59
C TYR A 130 1.32 -17.84 19.67
N GLY A 131 1.73 -18.41 18.53
CA GLY A 131 2.34 -19.74 18.47
C GLY A 131 1.32 -20.88 18.63
N ASP A 132 0.03 -20.56 18.72
CA ASP A 132 -1.07 -21.51 18.77
C ASP A 132 -1.24 -22.28 17.46
N ARG A 133 -0.91 -21.65 16.33
CA ARG A 133 -0.87 -22.26 14.99
C ARG A 133 0.49 -21.98 14.34
N TYR A 134 1.12 -23.00 13.77
CA TYR A 134 2.45 -22.89 13.17
C TYR A 134 2.68 -23.94 12.07
N PRO A 135 3.56 -23.67 11.09
CA PRO A 135 3.90 -24.64 10.06
C PRO A 135 4.73 -25.79 10.63
N THR A 136 4.33 -27.02 10.29
CA THR A 136 5.11 -28.22 10.61
C THR A 136 5.94 -28.69 9.43
N THR A 137 5.56 -28.31 8.21
CA THR A 137 6.21 -28.70 6.94
C THR A 137 7.32 -27.72 6.55
N THR A 138 8.31 -28.23 5.80
CA THR A 138 9.41 -27.41 5.26
C THR A 138 8.88 -26.31 4.32
N GLU A 139 7.91 -26.65 3.46
CA GLU A 139 7.28 -25.69 2.54
C GLU A 139 6.50 -24.61 3.30
N GLY A 140 5.71 -24.99 4.31
CA GLY A 140 4.99 -24.04 5.16
C GLY A 140 5.93 -23.09 5.92
N ARG A 141 7.11 -23.58 6.35
CA ARG A 141 8.14 -22.74 7.00
C ARG A 141 8.74 -21.70 6.06
N LEU A 142 8.93 -22.03 4.77
CA LEU A 142 9.39 -21.05 3.77
C LEU A 142 8.34 -19.96 3.54
N VAL A 143 7.06 -20.34 3.44
CA VAL A 143 5.94 -19.39 3.33
C VAL A 143 5.86 -18.49 4.57
N ALA A 144 6.01 -19.07 5.75
CA ALA A 144 6.03 -18.33 7.02
C ALA A 144 7.19 -17.33 7.09
N ALA A 145 8.40 -17.72 6.71
CA ALA A 145 9.56 -16.84 6.69
C ALA A 145 9.35 -15.64 5.76
N ALA A 146 8.82 -15.88 4.55
CA ALA A 146 8.48 -14.81 3.62
C ALA A 146 7.42 -13.85 4.19
N LEU A 147 6.41 -14.39 4.88
CA LEU A 147 5.34 -13.59 5.48
C LEU A 147 5.85 -12.72 6.65
N MET A 148 6.75 -13.26 7.49
CA MET A 148 7.39 -12.52 8.57
C MET A 148 8.19 -11.32 8.06
N VAL A 149 8.99 -11.52 7.01
CA VAL A 149 9.76 -10.42 6.37
C VAL A 149 8.82 -9.35 5.82
N ALA A 150 7.72 -9.75 5.18
CA ALA A 150 6.71 -8.81 4.68
C ALA A 150 6.04 -8.00 5.80
N GLY A 151 5.72 -8.63 6.93
CA GLY A 151 5.16 -7.95 8.11
C GLY A 151 6.10 -6.89 8.68
N ILE A 152 7.38 -7.22 8.89
CA ILE A 152 8.39 -6.29 9.39
C ILE A 152 8.59 -5.12 8.41
N ALA A 153 8.67 -5.40 7.10
CA ALA A 153 8.79 -4.37 6.08
C ALA A 153 7.61 -3.38 6.10
N MET A 154 6.38 -3.88 6.28
CA MET A 154 5.18 -3.05 6.40
C MET A 154 5.28 -2.08 7.59
N LEU A 155 5.65 -2.58 8.77
CA LEU A 155 5.84 -1.75 9.96
C LEU A 155 6.91 -0.69 9.74
N GLY A 156 8.02 -1.03 9.08
CA GLY A 156 9.06 -0.08 8.71
C GLY A 156 8.55 1.08 7.84
N VAL A 157 7.70 0.77 6.84
CA VAL A 157 7.12 1.81 5.98
C VAL A 157 6.14 2.71 6.74
N ILE A 158 5.31 2.16 7.62
CA ILE A 158 4.39 2.94 8.45
C ILE A 158 5.19 3.91 9.32
N THR A 159 6.20 3.40 10.03
CA THR A 159 7.07 4.21 10.90
C THR A 159 7.79 5.31 10.14
N ALA A 160 8.38 4.98 8.99
CA ALA A 160 9.06 5.98 8.14
C ALA A 160 8.08 7.05 7.62
N SER A 161 6.85 6.66 7.28
CA SER A 161 5.81 7.58 6.82
C SER A 161 5.38 8.54 7.93
N LEU A 162 5.22 8.04 9.16
CA LEU A 162 4.89 8.86 10.33
C LEU A 162 6.02 9.81 10.70
N ALA A 163 7.28 9.33 10.69
CA ALA A 163 8.44 10.16 10.94
C ALA A 163 8.57 11.29 9.91
N SER A 164 8.39 10.96 8.62
CA SER A 164 8.41 11.96 7.54
C SER A 164 7.28 12.99 7.69
N TRP A 165 6.08 12.56 8.08
CA TRP A 165 4.97 13.48 8.36
C TRP A 165 5.27 14.42 9.54
N PHE A 166 5.85 13.89 10.62
CA PHE A 166 6.22 14.70 11.79
C PHE A 166 7.29 15.74 11.45
N VAL A 167 8.35 15.34 10.74
CA VAL A 167 9.41 16.23 10.27
C VAL A 167 8.85 17.34 9.37
N GLU A 168 7.97 17.00 8.43
CA GLU A 168 7.37 17.99 7.54
C GLU A 168 6.51 18.98 8.34
N ARG A 169 5.73 18.49 9.31
CA ARG A 169 4.90 19.34 10.17
C ARG A 169 5.73 20.29 11.04
N VAL A 170 6.83 19.81 11.62
CA VAL A 170 7.75 20.66 12.38
C VAL A 170 8.39 21.72 11.47
N SER A 171 8.79 21.32 10.25
CA SER A 171 9.39 22.23 9.28
C SER A 171 8.42 23.33 8.81
N GLU A 172 7.13 23.03 8.69
CA GLU A 172 6.08 24.01 8.38
C GLU A 172 5.97 25.06 9.49
N VAL A 173 5.97 24.63 10.76
CA VAL A 173 5.87 25.54 11.92
C VAL A 173 7.10 26.45 11.98
N SER A 174 8.31 25.91 11.88
CA SER A 174 9.53 26.71 11.90
C SER A 174 9.61 27.72 10.75
N ARG A 175 9.11 27.36 9.56
CA ARG A 175 9.02 28.31 8.43
C ARG A 175 8.00 29.42 8.69
N ALA A 176 6.88 29.09 9.34
CA ALA A 176 5.89 30.10 9.70
C ALA A 176 6.43 31.07 10.76
N GLU A 177 7.15 30.58 11.77
CA GLU A 177 7.82 31.39 12.78
C GLU A 177 8.84 32.35 12.15
N GLN A 178 9.73 31.84 11.28
CA GLN A 178 10.70 32.66 10.54
C GLN A 178 10.01 33.72 9.68
N ALA A 179 8.90 33.39 9.02
CA ALA A 179 8.14 34.35 8.22
C ALA A 179 7.46 35.44 9.07
N VAL A 180 7.11 35.14 10.33
CA VAL A 180 6.59 36.12 11.28
C VAL A 180 7.70 37.03 11.79
N GLU A 181 8.86 36.46 12.15
CA GLU A 181 10.03 37.21 12.64
C GLU A 181 10.53 38.22 11.59
N VAL A 182 10.67 37.78 10.33
CA VAL A 182 11.04 38.68 9.21
C VAL A 182 10.04 39.83 9.02
N LYS A 183 8.74 39.59 9.23
CA LYS A 183 7.72 40.64 9.14
C LYS A 183 7.77 41.60 10.31
N LEU A 184 8.08 41.11 11.52
CA LEU A 184 8.22 41.93 12.71
C LEU A 184 9.41 42.90 12.56
N ASP A 185 10.56 42.40 12.09
CA ASP A 185 11.74 43.23 11.84
C ASP A 185 11.46 44.32 10.79
N ALA A 186 10.71 43.97 9.73
CA ALA A 186 10.31 44.95 8.71
C ALA A 186 9.40 46.05 9.28
N LEU A 187 8.43 45.69 10.13
CA LEU A 187 7.55 46.65 10.80
C LEU A 187 8.31 47.55 11.79
N ILE A 188 9.25 46.99 12.57
CA ILE A 188 10.09 47.76 13.50
C ILE A 188 10.92 48.79 12.72
N SER A 189 11.55 48.38 11.62
CA SER A 189 12.29 49.27 10.71
C SER A 189 11.43 50.43 10.18
N GLU A 190 10.17 50.15 9.83
CA GLU A 190 9.25 51.16 9.31
C GLU A 190 8.81 52.15 10.39
N VAL A 191 8.52 51.68 11.60
CA VAL A 191 8.20 52.53 12.75
C VAL A 191 9.38 53.45 13.09
N GLU A 192 10.60 52.95 13.04
CA GLU A 192 11.81 53.74 13.31
C GLU A 192 12.01 54.84 12.24
N LYS A 193 11.80 54.52 10.96
CA LYS A 193 11.82 55.51 9.86
C LYS A 193 10.74 56.58 9.99
N LEU A 194 9.56 56.21 10.50
CA LEU A 194 8.47 57.18 10.70
C LEU A 194 8.76 58.11 11.88
N ARG A 195 9.34 57.58 12.98
CA ARG A 195 9.77 58.40 14.12
C ARG A 195 10.81 59.44 13.71
N THR A 196 11.84 59.05 12.98
CA THR A 196 12.89 60.00 12.53
C THR A 196 12.34 61.10 11.61
N ARG A 197 11.36 60.79 10.74
CA ARG A 197 10.70 61.81 9.91
C ARG A 197 9.90 62.84 10.72
N ILE A 198 9.29 62.42 11.83
CA ILE A 198 8.54 63.33 12.71
C ILE A 198 9.50 64.25 13.45
N ASP A 199 10.59 63.71 14.02
CA ASP A 199 11.60 64.50 14.73
C ASP A 199 12.25 65.57 13.84
N HIS A 200 12.51 65.24 12.57
CA HIS A 200 13.02 66.21 11.60
C HIS A 200 12.02 67.33 11.29
N ARG A 201 10.72 67.04 11.16
CA ARG A 201 9.69 68.07 10.95
C ARG A 201 9.52 69.02 12.14
N GLN A 202 9.71 68.53 13.36
CA GLN A 202 9.53 69.35 14.56
C GLN A 202 10.71 70.28 14.85
N HIS A 203 11.87 70.08 14.21
CA HIS A 203 13.03 70.99 14.32
C HIS A 203 13.06 72.07 13.24
N ASP A 204 12.27 71.93 12.18
CA ASP A 204 12.20 72.88 11.06
C ASP A 204 11.07 73.93 11.22
N GLU A 205 10.21 73.81 12.24
CA GLU A 205 9.20 74.81 12.66
C GLU A 205 9.67 75.63 13.87
#